data_AF-A0A7M7P690-F1
#
_entry.id   AF-A0A7M7P690-F1
#
_cell.length_a   1.000
_cell.length_b   1.000
_cell.length_c   1.000
_cell.angle_alpha   90.00
_cell.angle_beta   90.00
_cell.angle_gamma   90.00
#
_symmetry.space_group_name_H-M   'P 1'
#
loop_
_entity.id
_entity.type
_entity.pdbx_description
1 polymer ?
#
loop_
_entity_poly.entity_id
_entity_poly.type
_entity_poly.pdbx_seq_one_letter_code
_entity_poly.pdbx_strand_id
1 'polypeptide(L)'
;MSNEKQKTRKRSGDPQQWKKNMRKRNKDEGKEYISPTGKKFPAKVMRSSCSNSCWLKCSENFSREMRDQIFLDYWSAGDAVRQRDFIRRNVINRSSTKHPSSKQSQRQRKVYTFPLPNSRKPVCRTFFLNTLGIGAKLVRYTVEKNEGDFISADQRGKHTPYNKTAVAEANLIRDHIKSFFSCRVSLLPQGEQQEVPPC
;
A
#
# COMPACT_ATOMS: atom_id res chain seq x y z
N MET A 1 0.00 -2.52 -31.68
CA MET A 1 1.41 -2.96 -31.72
C MET A 1 1.64 -3.95 -30.58
N SER A 2 1.53 -5.24 -30.87
CA SER A 2 1.68 -6.31 -29.87
C SER A 2 3.14 -6.73 -29.83
N ASN A 3 3.81 -6.45 -28.73
CA ASN A 3 5.23 -6.74 -28.56
C ASN A 3 5.41 -8.26 -28.35
N GLU A 4 5.96 -8.94 -29.34
CA GLU A 4 6.18 -10.39 -29.32
C GLU A 4 7.34 -10.71 -28.37
N LYS A 5 7.02 -11.32 -27.21
CA LYS A 5 8.03 -11.63 -26.18
C LYS A 5 8.95 -12.74 -26.69
N GLN A 6 10.23 -12.42 -26.92
CA GLN A 6 11.26 -13.40 -27.27
C GLN A 6 11.36 -14.49 -26.19
N LYS A 7 11.27 -15.75 -26.61
CA LYS A 7 11.35 -16.92 -25.73
C LYS A 7 12.80 -17.11 -25.30
N THR A 8 13.11 -16.82 -24.04
CA THR A 8 14.41 -17.13 -23.43
C THR A 8 14.33 -18.42 -22.61
N ARG A 9 15.49 -19.08 -22.40
CA ARG A 9 15.59 -20.35 -21.63
C ARG A 9 15.12 -20.20 -20.17
N LYS A 10 15.17 -18.98 -19.62
CA LYS A 10 14.64 -18.62 -18.29
C LYS A 10 13.29 -17.94 -18.46
N ARG A 11 12.29 -18.32 -17.66
CA ARG A 11 10.99 -17.64 -17.67
C ARG A 11 11.18 -16.15 -17.31
N SER A 12 10.81 -15.25 -18.22
CA SER A 12 10.73 -13.82 -17.91
C SER A 12 9.64 -13.62 -16.85
N GLY A 13 10.05 -13.22 -15.64
CA GLY A 13 9.13 -12.96 -14.56
C GLY A 13 8.40 -11.64 -14.79
N ASP A 14 7.07 -11.65 -14.77
CA ASP A 14 6.25 -10.44 -14.74
C ASP A 14 5.67 -10.27 -13.32
N PRO A 15 6.28 -9.43 -12.47
CA PRO A 15 5.81 -9.22 -11.11
C PRO A 15 4.38 -8.74 -11.04
N GLN A 16 3.87 -8.03 -12.05
CA GLN A 16 2.51 -7.54 -12.03
C GLN A 16 1.50 -8.69 -12.13
N GLN A 17 1.85 -9.74 -12.88
CA GLN A 17 1.00 -10.91 -13.10
C GLN A 17 1.12 -11.96 -11.99
N TRP A 18 2.03 -11.77 -11.03
CA TRP A 18 2.12 -12.68 -9.90
C TRP A 18 0.81 -12.66 -9.11
N LYS A 19 0.23 -13.84 -8.86
CA LYS A 19 -1.04 -14.01 -8.13
C LYS A 19 -1.08 -13.20 -6.82
N LYS A 20 0.05 -13.12 -6.10
CA LYS A 20 0.19 -12.33 -4.87
C LYS A 20 0.03 -10.82 -5.13
N ASN A 21 0.64 -10.31 -6.19
CA ASN A 21 0.64 -8.89 -6.54
C ASN A 21 -0.70 -8.47 -7.15
N MET A 22 -1.28 -9.27 -8.05
CA MET A 22 -2.65 -9.08 -8.55
C MET A 22 -3.67 -9.03 -7.42
N ARG A 23 -3.60 -9.98 -6.47
CA ARG A 23 -4.47 -9.99 -5.29
C ARG A 23 -4.27 -8.76 -4.40
N LYS A 24 -3.03 -8.34 -4.16
CA LYS A 24 -2.74 -7.12 -3.39
C LYS A 24 -3.35 -5.90 -4.07
N ARG A 25 -3.13 -5.75 -5.38
CA ARG A 25 -3.69 -4.68 -6.20
C ARG A 25 -5.22 -4.67 -6.13
N ASN A 26 -5.88 -5.80 -6.39
CA ASN A 26 -7.34 -5.89 -6.30
C ASN A 26 -7.85 -5.52 -4.90
N LYS A 27 -7.17 -5.97 -3.84
CA LYS A 27 -7.53 -5.63 -2.47
C LYS A 27 -7.40 -4.13 -2.20
N ASP A 28 -6.32 -3.51 -2.65
CA ASP A 28 -6.05 -2.09 -2.43
C ASP A 28 -6.99 -1.21 -3.28
N GLU A 29 -7.37 -1.65 -4.50
CA GLU A 29 -8.38 -1.01 -5.35
C GLU A 29 -9.83 -1.32 -4.93
N GLY A 30 -10.03 -2.13 -3.89
CA GLY A 30 -11.37 -2.52 -3.43
C GLY A 30 -12.12 -3.45 -4.39
N LYS A 31 -11.45 -4.08 -5.34
CA LYS A 31 -12.03 -5.07 -6.26
C LYS A 31 -12.18 -6.44 -5.59
N GLU A 32 -12.99 -7.28 -6.21
CA GLU A 32 -13.12 -8.67 -5.82
C GLU A 32 -11.78 -9.42 -5.93
N TYR A 33 -11.51 -10.29 -4.96
CA TYR A 33 -10.33 -11.14 -4.97
C TYR A 33 -10.55 -12.45 -4.22
N ILE A 34 -9.68 -13.42 -4.50
CA ILE A 34 -9.68 -14.73 -3.83
C ILE A 34 -8.45 -14.79 -2.91
N SER A 35 -8.63 -15.25 -1.67
CA SER A 35 -7.52 -15.49 -0.74
C SER A 35 -6.68 -16.71 -1.17
N PRO A 36 -5.48 -16.90 -0.60
CA PRO A 36 -4.68 -18.11 -0.86
C PRO A 36 -5.38 -19.37 -0.38
N THR A 37 -6.29 -19.24 0.59
CA THR A 37 -7.14 -20.31 1.12
C THR A 37 -8.40 -20.55 0.28
N GLY A 38 -8.58 -19.88 -0.86
CA GLY A 38 -9.73 -20.05 -1.74
C GLY A 38 -10.98 -19.26 -1.36
N LYS A 39 -10.97 -18.50 -0.26
CA LYS A 39 -12.12 -17.68 0.15
C LYS A 39 -12.29 -16.49 -0.78
N LYS A 40 -13.49 -16.35 -1.35
CA LYS A 40 -13.89 -15.22 -2.20
C LYS A 40 -14.24 -13.99 -1.34
N PHE A 41 -13.67 -12.84 -1.68
CA PHE A 41 -13.97 -11.55 -1.05
C PHE A 41 -14.61 -10.64 -2.11
N PRO A 42 -15.85 -10.16 -1.88
CA PRO A 42 -16.55 -9.34 -2.86
C PRO A 42 -15.89 -7.97 -3.00
N ALA A 43 -16.16 -7.33 -4.13
CA ALA A 43 -15.79 -5.94 -4.36
C ALA A 43 -16.43 -5.03 -3.29
N LYS A 44 -15.72 -3.95 -2.97
CA LYS A 44 -16.20 -2.89 -2.11
C LYS A 44 -17.29 -2.14 -2.83
N VAL A 45 -18.36 -1.88 -2.11
CA VAL A 45 -19.50 -1.11 -2.58
C VAL A 45 -19.81 -0.04 -1.55
N MET A 46 -20.20 1.13 -2.02
CA MET A 46 -20.74 2.17 -1.17
C MET A 46 -22.05 1.68 -0.54
N ARG A 47 -22.18 1.84 0.78
CA ARG A 47 -23.37 1.41 1.51
C ARG A 47 -24.41 2.53 1.58
N SER A 48 -25.62 2.19 2.02
CA SER A 48 -26.68 3.13 2.33
C SER A 48 -26.20 4.26 3.26
N SER A 49 -26.85 5.41 3.16
CA SER A 49 -26.55 6.57 4.02
C SER A 49 -26.76 6.25 5.50
N CYS A 50 -26.43 7.20 6.37
CA CYS A 50 -26.88 7.13 7.76
C CYS A 50 -28.42 7.28 7.85
N SER A 51 -28.98 6.90 9.00
CA SER A 51 -30.39 7.08 9.33
C SER A 51 -30.88 8.52 9.10
N ASN A 52 -32.16 8.66 8.76
CA ASN A 52 -32.84 9.97 8.63
C ASN A 52 -32.86 10.75 9.95
N SER A 53 -32.74 10.06 11.09
CA SER A 53 -32.58 10.67 12.42
C SER A 53 -31.16 11.20 12.70
N CYS A 54 -30.32 11.33 11.67
CA CYS A 54 -28.97 11.86 11.84
C CYS A 54 -28.99 13.35 12.20
N TRP A 55 -28.48 13.69 13.39
CA TRP A 55 -28.38 15.09 13.85
C TRP A 55 -27.55 15.99 12.91
N LEU A 56 -26.58 15.42 12.20
CA LEU A 56 -25.73 16.13 11.22
C LEU A 56 -26.37 16.23 9.84
N LYS A 57 -27.57 15.67 9.65
CA LYS A 57 -28.30 15.66 8.38
C LYS A 57 -27.41 15.28 7.19
N CYS A 58 -26.55 14.26 7.36
CA CYS A 58 -25.51 13.95 6.37
C CYS A 58 -26.10 13.61 5.00
N SER A 59 -27.28 12.95 4.96
CA SER A 59 -27.99 12.61 3.73
C SER A 59 -28.48 13.84 2.95
N GLU A 60 -28.86 14.92 3.64
CA GLU A 60 -29.26 16.19 2.99
C GLU A 60 -28.03 16.98 2.52
N ASN A 61 -26.94 16.87 3.27
CA ASN A 61 -25.73 17.65 3.06
C ASN A 61 -24.79 17.10 1.98
N PHE A 62 -24.98 15.84 1.59
CA PHE A 62 -24.16 15.15 0.58
C PHE A 62 -25.08 14.39 -0.36
N SER A 63 -25.07 14.79 -1.64
CA SER A 63 -25.82 14.07 -2.67
C SER A 63 -25.23 12.68 -2.91
N ARG A 64 -26.00 11.83 -3.60
CA ARG A 64 -25.54 10.49 -3.95
C ARG A 64 -24.28 10.53 -4.81
N GLU A 65 -24.24 11.43 -5.77
CA GLU A 65 -23.15 11.64 -6.72
C GLU A 65 -21.87 12.08 -6.01
N MET A 66 -21.98 12.99 -5.05
CA MET A 66 -20.84 13.43 -4.24
C MET A 66 -20.25 12.26 -3.44
N ARG A 67 -21.11 11.39 -2.90
CA ARG A 67 -20.65 10.21 -2.17
C ARG A 67 -19.99 9.19 -3.10
N ASP A 68 -20.53 8.99 -4.30
CA ASP A 68 -19.93 8.12 -5.31
C ASP A 68 -18.55 8.66 -5.74
N GLN A 69 -18.39 9.98 -5.94
CA GLN A 69 -17.08 10.59 -6.22
C GLN A 69 -16.09 10.35 -5.08
N ILE A 70 -16.47 10.62 -3.83
CA ILE A 70 -15.61 10.37 -2.65
C ILE A 70 -15.21 8.88 -2.58
N PHE A 71 -16.14 7.98 -2.86
CA PHE A 71 -15.87 6.54 -2.87
C PHE A 71 -14.89 6.16 -3.97
N LEU A 72 -15.09 6.67 -5.19
CA LEU A 72 -14.21 6.44 -6.33
C LEU A 72 -12.81 7.02 -6.09
N ASP A 73 -12.69 8.25 -5.59
CA ASP A 73 -11.40 8.87 -5.25
C ASP A 73 -10.63 8.06 -4.21
N TYR A 74 -11.34 7.52 -3.20
CA TYR A 74 -10.73 6.71 -2.15
C TYR A 74 -10.17 5.38 -2.66
N TRP A 75 -10.93 4.66 -3.50
CA TRP A 75 -10.54 3.33 -3.99
C TRP A 75 -9.64 3.37 -5.23
N SER A 76 -9.80 4.39 -6.10
CA SER A 76 -8.97 4.58 -7.31
C SER A 76 -7.49 4.84 -6.98
N ALA A 77 -7.20 5.34 -5.78
CA ALA A 77 -5.83 5.51 -5.30
C ALA A 77 -5.00 4.21 -5.34
N GLY A 78 -5.63 3.04 -5.23
CA GLY A 78 -4.99 1.72 -5.39
C GLY A 78 -3.85 1.43 -4.41
N ASP A 79 -3.72 2.25 -3.35
CA ASP A 79 -2.63 2.19 -2.39
C ASP A 79 -3.17 2.36 -0.97
N ALA A 80 -2.95 1.32 -0.14
CA ALA A 80 -3.33 1.29 1.25
C ALA A 80 -2.69 2.42 2.08
N VAL A 81 -1.52 2.96 1.70
CA VAL A 81 -0.90 4.09 2.39
C VAL A 81 -1.70 5.37 2.13
N ARG A 82 -1.98 5.69 0.86
CA ARG A 82 -2.81 6.84 0.46
C ARG A 82 -4.22 6.77 1.05
N GLN A 83 -4.81 5.57 1.12
CA GLN A 83 -6.11 5.36 1.75
C GLN A 83 -6.10 5.66 3.25
N ARG A 84 -5.04 5.26 3.96
CA ARG A 84 -4.88 5.60 5.38
C ARG A 84 -4.66 7.10 5.56
N ASP A 85 -3.95 7.73 4.63
CA ASP A 85 -3.68 9.17 4.63
C ASP A 85 -4.97 9.97 4.47
N PHE A 86 -5.84 9.53 3.55
CA PHE A 86 -7.19 10.05 3.43
C PHE A 86 -7.98 9.95 4.73
N ILE A 87 -7.98 8.77 5.39
CA ILE A 87 -8.68 8.59 6.68
C ILE A 87 -8.13 9.55 7.73
N ARG A 88 -6.80 9.64 7.84
CA ARG A 88 -6.14 10.48 8.83
C ARG A 88 -6.51 11.96 8.65
N ARG A 89 -6.43 12.47 7.43
CA ARG A 89 -6.77 13.87 7.10
C ARG A 89 -8.23 14.21 7.39
N ASN A 90 -9.11 13.21 7.45
CA ASN A 90 -10.54 13.37 7.57
C ASN A 90 -11.10 12.84 8.91
N VAL A 91 -10.24 12.38 9.83
CA VAL A 91 -10.63 11.92 11.16
C VAL A 91 -9.73 12.54 12.21
N ILE A 92 -10.30 13.41 13.03
CA ILE A 92 -9.58 14.16 14.06
C ILE A 92 -9.99 13.65 15.44
N ASN A 93 -9.01 13.38 16.30
CA ASN A 93 -9.25 13.13 17.72
C ASN A 93 -9.41 14.48 18.44
N ARG A 94 -10.60 14.76 18.98
CA ARG A 94 -10.78 15.83 19.96
C ARG A 94 -10.43 15.29 21.34
N SER A 95 -9.37 15.83 21.95
CA SER A 95 -9.14 15.68 23.38
C SER A 95 -10.19 16.48 24.16
N SER A 96 -10.65 15.92 25.29
CA SER A 96 -11.48 16.67 26.22
C SER A 96 -10.56 17.50 27.10
N THR A 97 -10.52 18.81 26.90
CA THR A 97 -9.61 19.73 27.61
C THR A 97 -10.01 19.95 29.07
N LYS A 98 -11.17 19.45 29.52
CA LYS A 98 -11.77 19.97 30.76
C LYS A 98 -11.37 19.26 32.07
N HIS A 99 -10.93 17.99 32.07
CA HIS A 99 -10.49 17.32 33.31
C HIS A 99 -9.43 16.22 33.05
N PRO A 100 -8.21 16.30 33.62
CA PRO A 100 -7.21 15.23 33.53
C PRO A 100 -7.45 14.07 34.53
N SER A 101 -8.49 14.14 35.37
CA SER A 101 -8.69 13.21 36.49
C SER A 101 -9.43 11.93 36.07
N SER A 102 -8.71 11.01 35.42
CA SER A 102 -8.83 9.55 35.58
C SER A 102 -8.30 8.87 34.31
N LYS A 103 -7.41 7.88 34.50
CA LYS A 103 -6.86 7.04 33.44
C LYS A 103 -7.95 6.29 32.63
N GLN A 104 -9.19 6.28 33.11
CA GLN A 104 -10.35 5.61 32.52
C GLN A 104 -11.12 6.48 31.50
N SER A 105 -11.03 7.82 31.57
CA SER A 105 -11.94 8.75 30.86
C SER A 105 -11.33 9.47 29.64
N GLN A 106 -10.16 9.06 29.17
CA GLN A 106 -9.54 9.66 27.99
C GLN A 106 -10.07 9.05 26.68
N ARG A 107 -11.38 8.77 26.60
CA ARG A 107 -12.02 8.32 25.36
C ARG A 107 -12.10 9.52 24.40
N GLN A 108 -11.03 9.74 23.65
CA GLN A 108 -10.94 10.81 22.67
C GLN A 108 -12.11 10.73 21.69
N ARG A 109 -12.86 11.82 21.57
CA ARG A 109 -14.02 11.87 20.67
C ARG A 109 -13.50 12.08 19.25
N LYS A 110 -13.84 11.16 18.35
CA LYS A 110 -13.47 11.25 16.93
C LYS A 110 -14.47 12.10 16.17
N VAL A 111 -13.97 13.11 15.46
CA VAL A 111 -14.73 13.93 14.50
C VAL A 111 -14.40 13.44 13.11
N TYR A 112 -15.42 13.11 12.32
CA TYR A 112 -15.28 12.65 10.95
C TYR A 112 -15.69 13.79 10.02
N THR A 113 -14.91 14.04 8.99
CA THR A 113 -15.18 15.07 7.98
C THR A 113 -15.07 14.47 6.58
N PHE A 114 -15.72 15.08 5.60
CA PHE A 114 -15.40 14.84 4.19
C PHE A 114 -15.00 16.15 3.52
N PRO A 115 -14.07 16.09 2.54
CA PRO A 115 -13.76 17.24 1.71
C PRO A 115 -14.93 17.53 0.78
N LEU A 116 -15.22 18.81 0.65
CA LEU A 116 -16.09 19.41 -0.36
C LEU A 116 -15.23 20.37 -1.19
N PRO A 117 -15.65 20.77 -2.42
CA PRO A 117 -14.84 21.62 -3.29
C PRO A 117 -14.27 22.87 -2.60
N ASN A 118 -15.06 23.50 -1.72
CA ASN A 118 -14.70 24.76 -1.07
C ASN A 118 -14.56 24.65 0.46
N SER A 119 -14.79 23.48 1.07
CA SER A 119 -14.80 23.36 2.53
C SER A 119 -14.64 21.91 3.00
N ARG A 120 -14.60 21.70 4.32
CA ARG A 120 -14.71 20.37 4.93
C ARG A 120 -15.95 20.34 5.81
N LYS A 121 -16.80 19.34 5.62
CA LYS A 121 -18.06 19.24 6.35
C LYS A 121 -18.05 18.06 7.31
N PRO A 122 -18.44 18.25 8.59
CA PRO A 122 -18.51 17.16 9.54
C PRO A 122 -19.64 16.18 9.20
N VAL A 123 -19.37 14.90 9.39
CA VAL A 123 -20.31 13.81 9.15
C VAL A 123 -20.35 12.87 10.34
N CYS A 124 -21.44 12.12 10.47
CA CYS A 124 -21.52 11.10 11.50
C CYS A 124 -20.61 9.90 11.14
N ARG A 125 -20.20 9.15 12.16
CA ARG A 125 -19.35 7.95 11.99
C ARG A 125 -19.95 6.94 11.00
N THR A 126 -21.25 6.67 11.10
CA THR A 126 -21.94 5.71 10.25
C THR A 126 -21.88 6.13 8.79
N PHE A 127 -22.16 7.40 8.51
CA PHE A 127 -22.09 7.96 7.17
C PHE A 127 -20.67 7.84 6.60
N PHE A 128 -19.64 8.18 7.37
CA PHE A 128 -18.25 8.06 6.92
C PHE A 128 -17.87 6.61 6.55
N LEU A 129 -18.18 5.65 7.43
CA LEU A 129 -17.87 4.24 7.20
C LEU A 129 -18.65 3.65 6.02
N ASN A 130 -19.91 4.04 5.87
CA ASN A 130 -20.79 3.55 4.81
C ASN A 130 -20.42 4.12 3.45
N THR A 131 -20.14 5.42 3.38
CA THR A 131 -19.68 6.09 2.15
C THR A 131 -18.39 5.46 1.64
N LEU A 132 -17.42 5.16 2.50
CA LEU A 132 -16.15 4.52 2.06
C LEU A 132 -16.22 2.98 1.94
N GLY A 133 -17.27 2.33 2.45
CA GLY A 133 -17.38 0.87 2.49
C GLY A 133 -16.34 0.17 3.40
N ILE A 134 -15.85 0.87 4.42
CA ILE A 134 -14.78 0.40 5.32
C ILE A 134 -15.30 0.00 6.71
N GLY A 135 -14.45 -0.70 7.45
CA GLY A 135 -14.72 -1.10 8.83
C GLY A 135 -14.14 -0.14 9.85
N ALA A 136 -14.82 0.00 11.00
CA ALA A 136 -14.37 0.85 12.10
C ALA A 136 -12.95 0.53 12.62
N LYS A 137 -12.54 -0.75 12.56
CA LYS A 137 -11.20 -1.19 12.98
C LYS A 137 -10.09 -0.55 12.15
N LEU A 138 -10.31 -0.35 10.85
CA LEU A 138 -9.34 0.31 9.97
C LEU A 138 -9.12 1.76 10.39
N VAL A 139 -10.22 2.49 10.64
CA VAL A 139 -10.14 3.88 11.10
C VAL A 139 -9.44 3.96 12.46
N ARG A 140 -9.83 3.09 13.40
CA ARG A 140 -9.22 3.03 14.73
C ARG A 140 -7.70 2.83 14.65
N TYR A 141 -7.26 1.79 13.95
CA TYR A 141 -5.85 1.48 13.77
C TYR A 141 -5.07 2.62 13.10
N THR A 142 -5.66 3.24 12.09
CA THR A 142 -5.02 4.33 11.34
C THR A 142 -4.79 5.55 12.20
N VAL A 143 -5.79 5.93 13.00
CA VAL A 143 -5.73 7.12 13.85
C VAL A 143 -4.83 6.90 15.07
N GLU A 144 -4.86 5.71 15.69
CA GLU A 144 -4.07 5.41 16.90
C GLU A 144 -2.58 5.22 16.63
N LYS A 145 -2.18 4.74 15.43
CA LYS A 145 -0.77 4.46 15.12
C LYS A 145 0.01 5.62 14.50
N ASN A 146 -0.65 6.70 14.11
CA ASN A 146 -0.01 7.78 13.36
C ASN A 146 -0.20 9.10 14.13
N GLU A 147 0.57 9.30 15.20
CA GLU A 147 0.49 10.52 16.03
C GLU A 147 1.27 11.73 15.46
N GLY A 148 2.17 11.57 14.48
CA GLY A 148 2.92 12.69 13.84
C GLY A 148 2.62 12.81 12.35
N ASP A 149 2.69 13.98 11.71
CA ASP A 149 2.01 14.36 10.44
C ASP A 149 2.04 13.36 9.26
N PHE A 150 3.07 12.52 9.17
CA PHE A 150 3.24 11.56 8.08
C PHE A 150 2.77 10.15 8.47
N ILE A 151 2.25 9.39 7.51
CA ILE A 151 1.99 7.98 7.71
C ILE A 151 3.28 7.20 7.54
N SER A 152 3.69 6.50 8.59
CA SER A 152 4.86 5.64 8.52
C SER A 152 4.66 4.54 7.48
N ALA A 153 5.68 4.33 6.64
CA ALA A 153 5.69 3.23 5.69
C ALA A 153 5.55 1.88 6.41
N ASP A 154 4.93 0.89 5.75
CA ASP A 154 4.84 -0.46 6.32
C ASP A 154 6.25 -1.05 6.50
N GLN A 155 6.56 -1.44 7.74
CA GLN A 155 7.86 -1.99 8.15
C GLN A 155 7.86 -3.52 8.28
N ARG A 156 6.75 -4.19 7.91
CA ARG A 156 6.72 -5.67 7.90
C ARG A 156 7.82 -6.24 7.02
N GLY A 157 8.54 -7.23 7.54
CA GLY A 157 9.62 -7.91 6.83
C GLY A 157 10.87 -7.05 6.57
N LYS A 158 10.93 -5.83 7.13
CA LYS A 158 12.10 -4.94 7.03
C LYS A 158 12.97 -4.98 8.29
N HIS A 159 12.67 -5.86 9.23
CA HIS A 159 13.50 -6.08 10.40
C HIS A 159 14.81 -6.73 9.98
N THR A 160 15.93 -6.18 10.45
CA THR A 160 17.25 -6.78 10.26
C THR A 160 17.32 -8.06 11.09
N PRO A 161 17.45 -9.25 10.47
CA PRO A 161 17.53 -10.49 11.24
C PRO A 161 18.85 -10.52 12.04
N TYR A 162 18.83 -11.18 13.20
CA TYR A 162 19.99 -11.24 14.10
C TYR A 162 21.23 -11.85 13.43
N ASN A 163 21.01 -12.85 12.56
CA ASN A 163 22.07 -13.53 11.82
C ASN A 163 22.45 -12.84 10.50
N LYS A 164 22.17 -11.53 10.34
CA LYS A 164 22.56 -10.80 9.13
C LYS A 164 24.08 -10.62 9.12
N THR A 165 24.74 -11.24 8.14
CA THR A 165 26.17 -11.06 7.89
C THR A 165 26.53 -9.58 7.76
N ALA A 166 27.63 -9.18 8.39
CA ALA A 166 28.10 -7.80 8.33
C ALA A 166 28.42 -7.41 6.88
N VAL A 167 28.18 -6.15 6.54
CA VAL A 167 28.41 -5.66 5.16
C VAL A 167 29.87 -5.84 4.76
N ALA A 168 30.80 -5.66 5.70
CA ALA A 168 32.23 -5.88 5.50
C ALA A 168 32.56 -7.32 5.10
N GLU A 169 32.07 -8.31 5.85
CA GLU A 169 32.27 -9.73 5.55
C GLU A 169 31.61 -10.12 4.21
N ALA A 170 30.42 -9.59 3.93
CA ALA A 170 29.76 -9.80 2.65
C ALA A 170 30.56 -9.23 1.47
N ASN A 171 31.26 -8.10 1.66
CA ASN A 171 32.15 -7.54 0.65
C ASN A 171 33.39 -8.41 0.43
N LEU A 172 34.02 -8.90 1.50
CA LEU A 172 35.14 -9.85 1.39
C LEU A 172 34.77 -11.08 0.58
N ILE A 173 33.58 -11.64 0.82
CA ILE A 173 33.06 -12.78 0.05
C ILE A 173 32.87 -12.39 -1.43
N ARG A 174 32.31 -11.22 -1.73
CA ARG A 174 32.14 -10.75 -3.12
C ARG A 174 33.47 -10.58 -3.83
N ASP A 175 34.47 -10.03 -3.16
CA ASP A 175 35.78 -9.78 -3.75
C ASP A 175 36.56 -11.08 -3.96
N HIS A 176 36.44 -12.03 -3.03
CA HIS A 176 36.93 -13.40 -3.21
C HIS A 176 36.27 -14.12 -4.38
N ILE A 177 34.94 -14.02 -4.55
CA ILE A 177 34.26 -14.60 -5.72
C ILE A 177 34.77 -13.99 -7.02
N LYS A 178 34.96 -12.66 -7.05
CA LYS A 178 35.47 -11.96 -8.24
C LYS A 178 36.89 -12.39 -8.61
N SER A 179 37.75 -12.70 -7.65
CA SER A 179 39.13 -13.12 -7.93
C SER A 179 39.21 -14.46 -8.67
N PHE A 180 38.23 -15.35 -8.52
CA PHE A 180 38.18 -16.59 -9.33
C PHE A 180 37.76 -16.36 -10.77
N PHE A 181 36.95 -15.33 -11.03
CA PHE A 181 36.48 -15.00 -12.37
C PHE A 181 37.46 -14.09 -13.14
N SER A 182 38.38 -13.41 -12.46
CA SER A 182 39.43 -12.62 -13.12
C SER A 182 40.55 -13.48 -13.73
N CYS A 183 40.70 -14.75 -13.32
CA CYS A 183 41.76 -15.63 -13.80
C CYS A 183 41.33 -16.56 -14.97
N ARG A 184 40.05 -16.55 -15.39
CA ARG A 184 39.51 -17.51 -16.37
C ARG A 184 39.44 -17.00 -17.82
N VAL A 185 40.19 -15.97 -18.19
CA VAL A 185 40.36 -15.51 -19.58
C VAL A 185 41.84 -15.63 -19.96
N SER A 186 42.34 -16.86 -20.05
CA SER A 186 43.69 -17.11 -20.57
C SER A 186 43.82 -18.44 -21.32
N LEU A 187 42.73 -19.05 -21.79
CA LEU A 187 42.82 -20.26 -22.62
C LEU A 187 41.69 -20.30 -23.66
N LEU A 188 41.90 -19.62 -24.78
CA LEU A 188 41.38 -20.06 -26.08
C LEU A 188 42.58 -20.09 -27.03
N PRO A 189 42.92 -21.24 -27.64
CA PRO A 189 43.93 -21.31 -28.66
C PRO A 189 43.35 -20.68 -29.94
N GLN A 190 43.90 -19.55 -30.38
CA GLN A 190 43.64 -19.08 -31.73
C GLN A 190 44.45 -19.95 -32.69
N GLY A 191 43.75 -20.89 -33.33
CA GLY A 191 44.16 -21.33 -34.65
C GLY A 191 43.91 -20.17 -35.61
N GLU A 192 44.96 -19.65 -36.21
CA GLU A 192 44.87 -18.77 -37.38
C GLU A 192 46.09 -19.04 -38.26
N GLN A 193 45.81 -19.44 -39.50
CA GLN A 193 46.77 -19.63 -40.58
C GLN A 193 47.13 -18.27 -41.20
N GLN A 194 48.29 -18.26 -41.89
CA GLN A 194 48.88 -17.18 -42.74
C GLN A 194 49.51 -16.00 -41.97
N GLU A 195 50.75 -15.56 -42.25
CA GLU A 195 51.55 -15.56 -43.49
C GLU A 195 53.04 -15.84 -43.22
N VAL A 196 53.75 -16.43 -44.19
CA VAL A 196 55.22 -16.56 -44.20
C VAL A 196 55.78 -15.54 -45.20
N PRO A 197 56.63 -14.57 -44.80
CA PRO A 197 57.40 -13.75 -45.72
C PRO A 197 58.80 -14.35 -45.99
N PRO A 198 59.46 -13.92 -47.07
CA PRO A 198 60.35 -14.77 -47.87
C PRO A 198 61.82 -14.70 -47.47
N CYS A 199 62.53 -15.80 -47.74
CA CYS A 199 63.82 -15.89 -48.42
C CYS A 199 64.07 -17.36 -48.78
#